data_AF-A0AAV7CGE8-F1
#
_entry.id   AF-A0AAV7CGE8-F1
#
_cell.length_a   1.000
_cell.length_b   1.000
_cell.length_c   1.000
_cell.angle_alpha   90.00
_cell.angle_beta   90.00
_cell.angle_gamma   90.00
#
_symmetry.space_group_name_H-M   'P 1'
#
loop_
_entity.id
_entity.type
_entity.pdbx_description
1 polymer ?
#
loop_
_entity_poly.entity_id
_entity_poly.type
_entity_poly.pdbx_seq_one_letter_code
_entity_poly.pdbx_strand_id
1 'polypeptide(L)'
;MPLHEMARQEEARHISTGAVKSFQGISGPRVLPPITSARSRSFLTSIEKNIKSEEEKLSAVGQLDAEQQYIIYGQAFDKIIEYCTDYKRLLTAIKQEYDEFIDATKQGEINAMHLHTKLKRLASEPTTLMYYRKRAAELEDRIDIVNKDSQRIENELQKLLDERRVKTPQIEEAGTPQNEINPTAPIPGMTIEDSLNMAALIKYHQHLEDKKSALLADMKTKFVPIQKKQELDVKLSIALQEREEVELINQRLLNSYRKKRAIADTISSWARSDKSLSLHEALAQMVGKENEVKDDTAATNVFEDLDPRKGQEAEALLEYVERFNELFVNGQYKAAAVYAAHSPRGILRNMETMEKFRGVVVGKDDLSPLMMFFEALMESSSFAKHPVNAALTLEAIKCALSHDKMEHVVHWVTQQRIIFSEALGDVIWDYGESEPYHKVTCLALAQLIYRKCSSLRKAALCMCLQGQIQGALDYTYQSKRFLLDDYLFLLKKCPTAELINGLTKEWNGKAAALSVGQAVLSLLCTDHKEYGFQLLESIYQCGEAALEQVILNDVVCTPEGWVEIAEECSSNNYRQLSEKIKSIVVSQDGVVEISSKDEDAKIMEHVYM
;
A
#
# COMPACT_ATOMS: atom_id res chain seq x y z
N MET A 1 28.33 2.86 -17.65
CA MET A 1 28.40 1.54 -18.31
C MET A 1 29.75 0.86 -18.06
N PRO A 2 30.01 0.35 -16.85
CA PRO A 2 30.93 -0.81 -16.73
C PRO A 2 30.44 -1.94 -15.78
N LEU A 3 29.37 -1.72 -15.00
CA LEU A 3 28.89 -2.69 -13.99
C LEU A 3 28.33 -4.00 -14.57
N HIS A 4 27.83 -3.97 -15.81
CA HIS A 4 27.19 -5.12 -16.45
C HIS A 4 28.15 -6.28 -16.79
N GLU A 5 29.46 -6.02 -16.72
CA GLU A 5 30.52 -6.97 -17.09
C GLU A 5 31.13 -7.67 -15.87
N MET A 6 31.16 -7.01 -14.69
CA MET A 6 31.60 -7.61 -13.43
C MET A 6 30.61 -8.67 -12.92
N ALA A 7 29.30 -8.39 -12.96
CA ALA A 7 28.27 -9.36 -12.52
C ALA A 7 28.37 -10.71 -13.27
N ARG A 8 28.70 -10.69 -14.57
CA ARG A 8 28.93 -11.91 -15.37
C ARG A 8 30.18 -12.70 -14.95
N GLN A 9 31.16 -12.07 -14.31
CA GLN A 9 32.36 -12.75 -13.84
C GLN A 9 32.18 -13.41 -12.46
N GLU A 10 31.16 -13.03 -11.68
CA GLU A 10 30.88 -13.65 -10.38
C GLU A 10 29.85 -14.78 -10.46
N GLU A 11 28.80 -14.67 -11.30
CA GLU A 11 27.94 -15.84 -11.61
C GLU A 11 28.76 -16.99 -12.23
N ALA A 12 29.78 -16.67 -13.04
CA ALA A 12 30.70 -17.66 -13.62
C ALA A 12 31.63 -18.35 -12.60
N ARG A 13 31.74 -17.85 -11.35
CA ARG A 13 32.60 -18.44 -10.31
C ARG A 13 31.89 -19.46 -9.44
N HIS A 14 30.63 -19.23 -9.08
CA HIS A 14 29.93 -20.10 -8.13
C HIS A 14 29.52 -21.47 -8.68
N ILE A 15 29.38 -21.63 -10.00
CA ILE A 15 29.10 -22.93 -10.64
C ILE A 15 30.38 -23.79 -10.75
N SER A 16 31.58 -23.22 -10.56
CA SER A 16 32.88 -23.87 -10.84
C SER A 16 33.54 -24.50 -9.60
N THR A 17 32.76 -25.10 -8.69
CA THR A 17 33.28 -25.79 -7.48
C THR A 17 32.97 -27.30 -7.43
N GLY A 18 32.58 -27.90 -8.56
CA GLY A 18 32.67 -29.36 -8.80
C GLY A 18 34.00 -29.72 -9.48
N ALA A 19 34.77 -30.65 -8.92
CA ALA A 19 36.19 -30.84 -9.24
C ALA A 19 36.49 -31.50 -10.61
N VAL A 20 36.42 -30.72 -11.70
CA VAL A 20 36.91 -31.12 -13.03
C VAL A 20 38.44 -31.15 -13.03
N LYS A 21 39.04 -32.33 -12.84
CA LYS A 21 40.48 -32.53 -13.07
C LYS A 21 40.81 -32.39 -14.55
N SER A 22 41.90 -31.67 -14.84
CA SER A 22 42.33 -31.29 -16.18
C SER A 22 42.66 -32.47 -17.10
N PHE A 23 42.03 -32.50 -18.28
CA PHE A 23 42.59 -33.14 -19.47
C PHE A 23 42.73 -32.09 -20.58
N GLN A 24 43.95 -31.61 -20.82
CA GLN A 24 44.28 -30.80 -21.98
C GLN A 24 44.61 -31.70 -23.17
N GLY A 25 44.01 -31.45 -24.33
CA GLY A 25 44.42 -32.07 -25.60
C GLY A 25 43.28 -32.36 -26.58
N ILE A 26 43.60 -32.31 -27.88
CA ILE A 26 42.73 -32.65 -29.02
C ILE A 26 41.58 -31.65 -29.25
N SER A 27 41.91 -30.53 -29.88
CA SER A 27 40.93 -29.63 -30.52
C SER A 27 40.45 -30.20 -31.86
N GLY A 28 39.14 -30.34 -32.03
CA GLY A 28 38.50 -30.71 -33.30
C GLY A 28 37.05 -31.15 -33.07
N PRO A 29 36.12 -30.93 -34.03
CA PRO A 29 34.73 -31.32 -33.87
C PRO A 29 34.62 -32.85 -33.86
N ARG A 30 34.45 -33.44 -32.67
CA ARG A 30 34.11 -34.86 -32.52
C ARG A 30 32.66 -35.08 -32.97
N VAL A 31 32.47 -35.18 -34.29
CA VAL A 31 31.29 -35.83 -34.85
C VAL A 31 31.22 -37.23 -34.26
N LEU A 32 30.18 -37.51 -33.48
CA LEU A 32 29.94 -38.85 -32.93
C LEU A 32 29.89 -39.84 -34.10
N PRO A 33 30.56 -41.01 -34.00
CA PRO A 33 30.48 -42.00 -35.07
C PRO A 33 29.02 -42.36 -35.31
N PRO A 34 28.51 -42.27 -36.57
CA PRO A 34 27.10 -42.53 -36.84
C PRO A 34 26.76 -43.96 -36.42
N ILE A 35 25.54 -44.18 -35.94
CA ILE A 35 25.10 -45.48 -35.40
C ILE A 35 25.24 -46.56 -36.50
N THR A 36 26.36 -47.29 -36.48
CA THR A 36 26.76 -48.22 -37.55
C THR A 36 25.91 -49.49 -37.54
N SER A 37 25.55 -49.95 -36.34
CA SER A 37 24.67 -51.09 -36.09
C SER A 37 23.23 -50.82 -36.53
N ALA A 38 22.74 -51.57 -37.52
CA ALA A 38 21.33 -51.57 -37.91
C ALA A 38 20.40 -52.00 -36.75
N ARG A 39 20.88 -52.91 -35.88
CA ARG A 39 20.18 -53.37 -34.66
C ARG A 39 19.98 -52.25 -33.63
N SER A 40 20.87 -51.27 -33.60
CA SER A 40 20.77 -50.13 -32.67
C SER A 40 19.84 -49.05 -33.22
N ARG A 41 19.73 -48.90 -34.54
CA ARG A 41 18.70 -48.05 -35.17
C ARG A 41 17.31 -48.62 -34.95
N SER A 42 17.08 -49.90 -35.22
CA SER A 42 15.76 -50.53 -35.01
C SER A 42 15.34 -50.54 -33.53
N PHE A 43 16.29 -50.63 -32.60
CA PHE A 43 16.04 -50.45 -31.17
C PHE A 43 15.55 -49.03 -30.83
N LEU A 44 16.25 -47.99 -31.29
CA LEU A 44 15.83 -46.60 -31.06
C LEU A 44 14.48 -46.27 -31.72
N THR A 45 14.25 -46.71 -32.97
CA THR A 45 12.94 -46.57 -33.62
C THR A 45 11.83 -47.31 -32.86
N SER A 46 12.14 -48.41 -32.19
CA SER A 46 11.18 -49.08 -31.29
C SER A 46 10.89 -48.26 -30.04
N ILE A 47 11.89 -47.60 -29.45
CA ILE A 47 11.68 -46.70 -28.30
C ILE A 47 10.85 -45.48 -28.71
N GLU A 48 11.20 -44.81 -29.81
CA GLU A 48 10.44 -43.66 -30.33
C GLU A 48 8.97 -44.03 -30.62
N LYS A 49 8.72 -45.23 -31.17
CA LYS A 49 7.36 -45.72 -31.40
C LYS A 49 6.63 -46.02 -30.09
N ASN A 50 7.31 -46.56 -29.08
CA ASN A 50 6.73 -46.82 -27.78
C ASN A 50 6.36 -45.52 -27.06
N ILE A 51 7.25 -44.53 -27.02
CA ILE A 51 6.99 -43.19 -26.44
C ILE A 51 5.72 -42.59 -27.07
N LYS A 52 5.69 -42.48 -28.40
CA LYS A 52 4.54 -41.94 -29.14
C LYS A 52 3.25 -42.70 -28.84
N SER A 53 3.30 -44.03 -28.74
CA SER A 53 2.10 -44.82 -28.43
C SER A 53 1.61 -44.69 -26.99
N GLU A 54 2.45 -44.36 -26.00
CA GLU A 54 1.98 -44.04 -24.65
C GLU A 54 1.50 -42.58 -24.55
N GLU A 55 2.18 -41.64 -25.22
CA GLU A 55 1.74 -40.24 -25.36
C GLU A 55 0.36 -40.15 -26.03
N GLU A 56 0.13 -40.88 -27.13
CA GLU A 56 -1.15 -40.96 -27.84
C GLU A 56 -2.27 -41.51 -26.95
N LYS A 57 -2.02 -42.54 -26.13
CA LYS A 57 -3.00 -43.08 -25.18
C LYS A 57 -3.36 -42.08 -24.09
N LEU A 58 -2.37 -41.47 -23.43
CA LEU A 58 -2.60 -40.53 -22.32
C LEU A 58 -3.21 -39.21 -22.81
N SER A 59 -2.87 -38.79 -24.04
CA SER A 59 -3.53 -37.69 -24.75
C SER A 59 -5.01 -38.00 -25.01
N ALA A 60 -5.34 -39.21 -25.49
CA ALA A 60 -6.73 -39.64 -25.72
C ALA A 60 -7.58 -39.76 -24.44
N VAL A 61 -6.94 -39.93 -23.27
CA VAL A 61 -7.58 -39.93 -21.94
C VAL A 61 -7.59 -38.53 -21.29
N GLY A 62 -6.90 -37.54 -21.88
CA GLY A 62 -6.80 -36.17 -21.36
C GLY A 62 -5.90 -36.03 -20.12
N GLN A 63 -5.02 -36.99 -19.87
CA GLN A 63 -4.15 -37.08 -18.68
C GLN A 63 -2.65 -36.87 -18.98
N LEU A 64 -2.33 -36.27 -20.12
CA LEU A 64 -0.94 -35.99 -20.53
C LEU A 64 -0.36 -34.76 -19.80
N ASP A 65 -0.12 -34.90 -18.51
CA ASP A 65 0.55 -33.91 -17.66
C ASP A 65 2.09 -34.11 -17.64
N ALA A 66 2.83 -33.09 -17.20
CA ALA A 66 4.30 -33.07 -17.17
C ALA A 66 4.90 -34.22 -16.33
N GLU A 67 4.24 -34.61 -15.24
CA GLU A 67 4.67 -35.77 -14.43
C GLU A 67 4.53 -37.10 -15.21
N GLN A 68 3.46 -37.26 -15.97
CA GLN A 68 3.25 -38.47 -16.78
C GLN A 68 4.23 -38.52 -17.96
N GLN A 69 4.54 -37.37 -18.57
CA GLN A 69 5.61 -37.27 -19.56
C GLN A 69 6.97 -37.67 -18.95
N TYR A 70 7.34 -37.15 -17.78
CA TYR A 70 8.56 -37.56 -17.07
C TYR A 70 8.61 -39.06 -16.82
N ILE A 71 7.50 -39.70 -16.40
CA ILE A 71 7.43 -41.15 -16.22
C ILE A 71 7.67 -41.91 -17.54
N ILE A 72 7.07 -41.48 -18.66
CA ILE A 72 7.28 -42.10 -19.98
C ILE A 72 8.75 -41.99 -20.41
N TYR A 73 9.33 -40.78 -20.33
CA TYR A 73 10.71 -40.54 -20.73
C TYR A 73 11.73 -41.22 -19.81
N GLY A 74 11.47 -41.30 -18.50
CA GLY A 74 12.26 -42.07 -17.54
C GLY A 74 12.28 -43.57 -17.87
N GLN A 75 11.10 -44.17 -18.10
CA GLN A 75 11.00 -45.57 -18.53
C GLN A 75 11.63 -45.85 -19.90
N ALA A 76 11.66 -44.86 -20.79
CA ALA A 76 12.38 -44.96 -22.07
C ALA A 76 13.90 -44.89 -21.85
N PHE A 77 14.37 -44.03 -20.96
CA PHE A 77 15.79 -43.90 -20.62
C PHE A 77 16.34 -45.13 -19.89
N ASP A 78 15.55 -45.74 -18.99
CA ASP A 78 15.93 -47.00 -18.34
C ASP A 78 16.15 -48.13 -19.36
N LYS A 79 15.31 -48.23 -20.40
CA LYS A 79 15.51 -49.18 -21.52
C LYS A 79 16.81 -48.90 -22.30
N ILE A 80 17.22 -47.63 -22.42
CA ILE A 80 18.51 -47.24 -23.02
C ILE A 80 19.68 -47.61 -22.10
N ILE A 81 19.55 -47.41 -20.78
CA ILE A 81 20.52 -47.81 -19.75
C ILE A 81 20.74 -49.33 -19.76
N GLU A 82 19.70 -50.13 -19.99
CA GLU A 82 19.80 -51.59 -20.12
C GLU A 82 20.48 -52.03 -21.42
N TYR A 83 20.20 -51.37 -22.54
CA TYR A 83 20.79 -51.69 -23.85
C TYR A 83 22.27 -51.29 -23.96
N CYS A 84 22.64 -50.14 -23.39
CA CYS A 84 23.99 -49.56 -23.48
C CYS A 84 24.91 -50.04 -22.35
N THR A 85 25.18 -51.35 -22.28
CA THR A 85 25.98 -52.02 -21.23
C THR A 85 27.26 -51.29 -20.85
N ASP A 86 28.02 -50.85 -21.85
CA ASP A 86 29.38 -50.34 -21.68
C ASP A 86 29.40 -48.96 -21.03
N TYR A 87 28.34 -48.19 -21.24
CA TYR A 87 28.12 -46.86 -20.65
C TYR A 87 27.09 -46.87 -19.52
N LYS A 88 26.58 -48.04 -19.10
CA LYS A 88 25.49 -48.18 -18.14
C LYS A 88 25.71 -47.39 -16.85
N ARG A 89 26.94 -47.40 -16.29
CA ARG A 89 27.29 -46.62 -15.10
C ARG A 89 27.18 -45.10 -15.33
N LEU A 90 27.66 -44.61 -16.47
CA LEU A 90 27.61 -43.19 -16.82
C LEU A 90 26.18 -42.73 -17.07
N LEU A 91 25.39 -43.51 -17.82
CA LEU A 91 23.98 -43.20 -18.08
C LEU A 91 23.13 -43.26 -16.81
N THR A 92 23.42 -44.19 -15.89
CA THR A 92 22.75 -44.24 -14.57
C THR A 92 23.08 -43.01 -13.72
N ALA A 93 24.35 -42.59 -13.68
CA ALA A 93 24.75 -41.37 -12.97
C ALA A 93 24.11 -40.11 -13.57
N ILE A 94 24.07 -39.99 -14.90
CA ILE A 94 23.37 -38.90 -15.59
C ILE A 94 21.87 -38.91 -15.26
N LYS A 95 21.21 -40.09 -15.23
CA LYS A 95 19.81 -40.18 -14.80
C LYS A 95 19.64 -39.67 -13.36
N GLN A 96 20.49 -40.13 -12.44
CA GLN A 96 20.45 -39.73 -11.04
C GLN A 96 20.65 -38.21 -10.87
N GLU A 97 21.57 -37.58 -11.60
CA GLU A 97 21.75 -36.11 -11.58
C GLU A 97 20.50 -35.36 -12.05
N TYR A 98 19.77 -35.87 -13.06
CA TYR A 98 18.49 -35.28 -13.50
C TYR A 98 17.34 -35.56 -12.53
N ASP A 99 17.24 -36.78 -11.99
CA ASP A 99 16.22 -37.17 -11.01
C ASP A 99 16.37 -36.34 -9.72
N GLU A 100 17.59 -36.21 -9.18
CA GLU A 100 17.92 -35.37 -8.03
C GLU A 100 17.62 -33.88 -8.29
N PHE A 101 17.89 -33.37 -9.50
CA PHE A 101 17.57 -31.98 -9.87
C PHE A 101 16.05 -31.75 -9.97
N ILE A 102 15.29 -32.71 -10.50
CA ILE A 102 13.83 -32.64 -10.61
C ILE A 102 13.19 -32.69 -9.21
N ASP A 103 13.61 -33.60 -8.35
CA ASP A 103 13.10 -33.70 -6.98
C ASP A 103 13.46 -32.46 -6.14
N ALA A 104 14.68 -31.93 -6.27
CA ALA A 104 15.07 -30.67 -5.65
C ALA A 104 14.23 -29.47 -6.14
N THR A 105 13.89 -29.44 -7.44
CA THR A 105 13.02 -28.40 -8.01
C THR A 105 11.59 -28.51 -7.46
N LYS A 106 10.99 -29.69 -7.49
CA LYS A 106 9.65 -29.96 -6.92
C LYS A 106 9.57 -29.61 -5.44
N GLN A 107 10.56 -30.04 -4.66
CA GLN A 107 10.61 -29.73 -3.23
C GLN A 107 10.78 -28.22 -2.99
N GLY A 108 11.53 -27.52 -3.85
CA GLY A 108 11.63 -26.06 -3.84
C GLY A 108 10.29 -25.36 -4.07
N GLU A 109 9.49 -25.83 -5.03
CA GLU A 109 8.15 -25.28 -5.32
C GLU A 109 7.16 -25.55 -4.15
N ILE A 110 7.14 -26.77 -3.61
CA ILE A 110 6.32 -27.14 -2.44
C ILE A 110 6.71 -26.27 -1.23
N ASN A 111 8.02 -26.12 -0.97
CA ASN A 111 8.52 -25.27 0.11
C ASN A 111 8.11 -23.81 -0.09
N ALA A 112 8.24 -23.26 -1.31
CA ALA A 112 7.84 -21.89 -1.63
C ALA A 112 6.33 -21.65 -1.43
N MET A 113 5.47 -22.59 -1.85
CA MET A 113 4.02 -22.52 -1.60
C MET A 113 3.70 -22.56 -0.09
N HIS A 114 4.37 -23.42 0.67
CA HIS A 114 4.21 -23.48 2.12
C HIS A 114 4.67 -22.20 2.82
N LEU A 115 5.84 -21.67 2.46
CA LEU A 115 6.40 -20.41 2.98
C LEU A 115 5.49 -19.22 2.65
N HIS A 116 5.01 -19.10 1.42
CA HIS A 116 4.04 -18.06 1.03
C HIS A 116 2.74 -18.18 1.85
N THR A 117 2.27 -19.41 2.09
CA THR A 117 1.07 -19.67 2.92
C THR A 117 1.33 -19.40 4.42
N LYS A 118 2.56 -19.58 4.93
CA LYS A 118 2.97 -19.13 6.28
C LYS A 118 2.99 -17.59 6.36
N LEU A 119 3.59 -16.93 5.37
CA LEU A 119 3.73 -15.48 5.28
C LEU A 119 2.37 -14.78 5.22
N LYS A 120 1.44 -15.25 4.37
CA LYS A 120 0.08 -14.71 4.27
C LYS A 120 -0.70 -14.83 5.59
N ARG A 121 -0.46 -15.90 6.37
CA ARG A 121 -1.02 -16.06 7.72
C ARG A 121 -0.34 -15.15 8.74
N LEU A 122 0.99 -15.04 8.77
CA LEU A 122 1.69 -14.21 9.78
C LEU A 122 1.55 -12.70 9.56
N ALA A 123 1.26 -12.24 8.34
CA ALA A 123 0.85 -10.86 8.11
C ALA A 123 -0.50 -10.55 8.81
N SER A 124 -1.49 -11.42 8.57
CA SER A 124 -2.90 -11.23 8.92
C SER A 124 -3.33 -11.78 10.29
N GLU A 125 -2.55 -12.67 10.93
CA GLU A 125 -2.86 -13.19 12.26
C GLU A 125 -2.82 -12.05 13.33
N PRO A 126 -3.82 -11.98 14.23
CA PRO A 126 -3.77 -11.10 15.39
C PRO A 126 -2.56 -11.42 16.27
N THR A 127 -1.80 -10.38 16.66
CA THR A 127 -0.58 -10.52 17.46
C THR A 127 -0.81 -11.31 18.76
N THR A 128 -1.99 -11.19 19.37
CA THR A 128 -2.45 -11.97 20.53
C THR A 128 -2.29 -13.48 20.34
N LEU A 129 -2.62 -14.04 19.17
CA LEU A 129 -2.54 -15.47 18.92
C LEU A 129 -1.09 -15.92 18.64
N MET A 130 -0.31 -15.08 17.98
CA MET A 130 1.14 -15.26 17.84
C MET A 130 1.84 -15.23 19.21
N TYR A 131 1.44 -14.34 20.13
CA TYR A 131 1.98 -14.29 21.50
C TYR A 131 1.73 -15.59 22.26
N TYR A 132 0.51 -16.14 22.22
CA TYR A 132 0.23 -17.42 22.88
C TYR A 132 1.05 -18.57 22.30
N ARG A 133 1.24 -18.64 20.97
CA ARG A 133 2.11 -19.66 20.34
C ARG A 133 3.58 -19.50 20.72
N LYS A 134 4.16 -18.29 20.62
CA LYS A 134 5.55 -18.03 21.03
C LYS A 134 5.75 -18.32 22.52
N ARG A 135 4.77 -17.96 23.36
CA ARG A 135 4.82 -18.23 24.79
C ARG A 135 4.68 -19.71 25.14
N ALA A 136 3.94 -20.49 24.36
CA ALA A 136 3.92 -21.95 24.51
C ALA A 136 5.31 -22.55 24.26
N ALA A 137 5.95 -22.21 23.13
CA ALA A 137 7.31 -22.67 22.82
C ALA A 137 8.35 -22.22 23.88
N GLU A 138 8.30 -20.96 24.32
CA GLU A 138 9.14 -20.45 25.43
C GLU A 138 8.95 -21.22 26.75
N LEU A 139 7.76 -21.78 26.99
CA LEU A 139 7.46 -22.58 28.17
C LEU A 139 7.88 -24.05 27.97
N GLU A 140 7.73 -24.60 26.77
CA GLU A 140 8.23 -25.93 26.39
C GLU A 140 9.76 -25.99 26.53
N ASP A 141 10.51 -25.04 25.97
CA ASP A 141 11.98 -24.93 26.14
C ASP A 141 12.38 -24.85 27.62
N ARG A 142 11.64 -24.09 28.44
CA ARG A 142 11.88 -23.96 29.89
C ARG A 142 11.57 -25.24 30.64
N ILE A 143 10.50 -25.94 30.29
CA ILE A 143 10.17 -27.26 30.85
C ILE A 143 11.29 -28.24 30.50
N ASP A 144 11.81 -28.20 29.28
CA ASP A 144 12.89 -29.06 28.83
C ASP A 144 14.22 -28.79 29.54
N ILE A 145 14.53 -27.53 29.84
CA ILE A 145 15.67 -27.14 30.70
C ILE A 145 15.45 -27.63 32.14
N VAL A 146 14.29 -27.36 32.73
CA VAL A 146 13.96 -27.80 34.11
C VAL A 146 13.97 -29.32 34.23
N ASN A 147 13.55 -30.06 33.20
CA ASN A 147 13.62 -31.53 33.16
C ASN A 147 15.09 -32.01 33.14
N LYS A 148 15.97 -31.39 32.34
CA LYS A 148 17.40 -31.72 32.27
C LYS A 148 18.11 -31.39 33.59
N ASP A 149 17.82 -30.25 34.20
CA ASP A 149 18.37 -29.88 35.51
C ASP A 149 17.81 -30.77 36.64
N SER A 150 16.54 -31.16 36.59
CA SER A 150 15.95 -32.12 37.55
C SER A 150 16.61 -33.49 37.44
N GLN A 151 16.75 -34.04 36.23
CA GLN A 151 17.50 -35.29 35.99
C GLN A 151 18.95 -35.17 36.46
N ARG A 152 19.61 -34.02 36.25
CA ARG A 152 20.96 -33.78 36.75
C ARG A 152 21.00 -33.80 38.28
N ILE A 153 20.07 -33.12 38.94
CA ILE A 153 19.96 -33.08 40.41
C ILE A 153 19.65 -34.47 40.98
N GLU A 154 18.78 -35.26 40.33
CA GLU A 154 18.52 -36.66 40.71
C GLU A 154 19.79 -37.52 40.60
N ASN A 155 20.56 -37.38 39.51
CA ASN A 155 21.83 -38.08 39.33
C ASN A 155 22.92 -37.64 40.33
N GLU A 156 22.98 -36.35 40.69
CA GLU A 156 23.89 -35.83 41.72
C GLU A 156 23.43 -36.26 43.14
N LEU A 157 22.12 -36.28 43.41
CA LEU A 157 21.54 -36.78 44.66
C LEU A 157 21.80 -38.28 44.84
N GLN A 158 21.64 -39.08 43.78
CA GLN A 158 21.91 -40.51 43.82
C GLN A 158 23.39 -40.78 44.15
N LYS A 159 24.32 -40.08 43.49
CA LYS A 159 25.76 -40.12 43.84
C LYS A 159 25.99 -39.71 45.30
N LEU A 160 25.40 -38.62 45.76
CA LEU A 160 25.52 -38.16 47.15
C LEU A 160 24.90 -39.13 48.16
N LEU A 161 23.90 -39.94 47.78
CA LEU A 161 23.34 -41.00 48.63
C LEU A 161 24.26 -42.24 48.67
N ASP A 162 24.84 -42.62 47.54
CA ASP A 162 25.82 -43.70 47.46
C ASP A 162 27.14 -43.32 48.17
N GLU A 163 27.56 -42.06 48.10
CA GLU A 163 28.67 -41.49 48.87
C GLU A 163 28.34 -41.37 50.37
N ARG A 164 27.13 -40.94 50.76
CA ARG A 164 26.71 -40.80 52.16
C ARG A 164 26.46 -42.15 52.86
N ARG A 165 26.40 -43.27 52.12
CA ARG A 165 26.58 -44.62 52.69
C ARG A 165 28.00 -44.84 53.23
N VAL A 166 28.95 -43.95 52.93
CA VAL A 166 30.34 -43.95 53.42
C VAL A 166 30.67 -42.62 54.13
N LYS A 167 30.27 -42.54 55.41
CA LYS A 167 30.65 -41.56 56.48
C LYS A 167 29.66 -40.43 56.79
N THR A 168 29.70 -40.06 58.06
CA THR A 168 29.08 -38.91 58.76
C THR A 168 29.86 -38.71 60.08
N PRO A 169 29.76 -37.57 60.79
CA PRO A 169 29.49 -36.20 60.35
C PRO A 169 30.51 -35.18 60.93
N GLN A 170 30.34 -33.88 60.69
CA GLN A 170 30.29 -32.83 61.74
C GLN A 170 29.91 -31.45 61.16
N ILE A 171 29.53 -30.51 62.03
CA ILE A 171 28.91 -29.19 61.75
C ILE A 171 29.48 -28.19 62.78
N GLU A 172 29.67 -26.92 62.39
CA GLU A 172 29.68 -25.79 63.33
C GLU A 172 29.33 -24.46 62.63
N GLU A 173 28.87 -23.45 63.37
CA GLU A 173 28.09 -22.30 62.85
C GLU A 173 28.64 -20.90 63.18
N ALA A 174 28.45 -19.97 62.24
CA ALA A 174 28.08 -18.54 62.35
C ALA A 174 28.78 -17.55 63.35
N GLY A 175 28.94 -16.28 62.91
CA GLY A 175 29.24 -15.14 63.79
C GLY A 175 29.46 -13.76 63.14
N THR A 176 28.54 -12.82 63.34
CA THR A 176 28.56 -11.33 63.11
C THR A 176 27.54 -10.69 64.11
N PRO A 177 27.21 -9.37 64.18
CA PRO A 177 27.68 -8.13 63.53
C PRO A 177 28.40 -7.18 64.56
N GLN A 178 28.40 -5.83 64.69
CA GLN A 178 27.61 -4.65 64.23
C GLN A 178 28.51 -3.40 63.92
N ASN A 179 28.02 -2.16 64.17
CA ASN A 179 28.57 -0.86 63.71
C ASN A 179 28.65 0.19 64.83
N GLU A 180 29.38 1.31 64.63
CA GLU A 180 29.04 2.67 65.11
C GLU A 180 29.77 3.77 64.26
N ILE A 181 29.49 5.08 64.42
CA ILE A 181 29.51 6.05 63.28
C ILE A 181 30.05 7.49 63.58
N ASN A 182 31.02 7.98 62.76
CA ASN A 182 31.38 9.39 62.41
C ASN A 182 32.03 10.32 63.49
N PRO A 183 32.75 11.45 63.16
CA PRO A 183 32.51 12.39 62.02
C PRO A 183 33.73 13.10 61.33
N THR A 184 33.41 14.03 60.40
CA THR A 184 34.23 15.06 59.65
C THR A 184 34.84 14.74 58.25
N ALA A 185 33.97 14.70 57.22
CA ALA A 185 34.22 15.04 55.79
C ALA A 185 35.37 14.32 54.99
N PRO A 186 35.07 13.20 54.30
CA PRO A 186 36.02 12.45 53.45
C PRO A 186 35.87 12.66 51.93
N ILE A 187 36.74 11.97 51.17
CA ILE A 187 36.62 11.74 49.71
C ILE A 187 35.25 11.10 49.39
N PRO A 188 34.52 11.55 48.34
CA PRO A 188 33.22 10.98 47.99
C PRO A 188 33.27 9.45 47.80
N GLY A 189 32.55 8.73 48.67
CA GLY A 189 32.45 7.26 48.65
C GLY A 189 33.33 6.50 49.65
N MET A 190 34.17 7.18 50.44
CA MET A 190 34.95 6.59 51.54
C MET A 190 34.50 7.14 52.90
N THR A 191 34.90 6.50 54.01
CA THR A 191 34.92 7.16 55.32
C THR A 191 36.21 7.96 55.52
N ILE A 192 36.29 8.69 56.63
CA ILE A 192 37.43 9.59 56.94
C ILE A 192 38.60 8.76 57.47
N GLU A 193 38.30 7.77 58.29
CA GLU A 193 39.24 6.77 58.80
C GLU A 193 39.83 5.95 57.64
N ASP A 194 39.00 5.53 56.67
CA ASP A 194 39.47 4.92 55.43
C ASP A 194 40.37 5.87 54.62
N SER A 195 40.05 7.17 54.57
CA SER A 195 40.84 8.16 53.81
C SER A 195 42.21 8.47 54.41
N LEU A 196 42.45 8.06 55.66
CA LEU A 196 43.76 8.12 56.35
C LEU A 196 44.47 6.76 56.36
N ASN A 197 43.77 5.68 56.02
CA ASN A 197 44.30 4.32 56.00
C ASN A 197 44.82 3.95 54.59
N MET A 198 46.14 3.81 54.46
CA MET A 198 46.81 3.45 53.20
C MET A 198 46.22 2.19 52.53
N ALA A 199 45.82 1.18 53.31
CA ALA A 199 45.25 -0.06 52.75
C ALA A 199 43.84 0.16 52.20
N ALA A 200 43.03 1.02 52.83
CA ALA A 200 41.69 1.37 52.36
C ALA A 200 41.76 2.30 51.14
N LEU A 201 42.69 3.25 51.10
CA LEU A 201 43.00 4.08 49.92
C LEU A 201 43.42 3.22 48.72
N ILE A 202 44.33 2.25 48.90
CA ILE A 202 44.74 1.32 47.83
C ILE A 202 43.53 0.51 47.33
N LYS A 203 42.71 -0.04 48.24
CA LYS A 203 41.50 -0.78 47.88
C LYS A 203 40.47 0.09 47.13
N TYR A 204 40.34 1.36 47.49
CA TYR A 204 39.43 2.29 46.80
C TYR A 204 39.97 2.72 45.43
N HIS A 205 41.29 2.96 45.30
CA HIS A 205 41.94 3.19 44.01
C HIS A 205 41.69 2.01 43.07
N GLN A 206 41.90 0.78 43.54
CA GLN A 206 41.68 -0.43 42.75
C GLN A 206 40.21 -0.57 42.33
N HIS A 207 39.25 -0.35 43.25
CA HIS A 207 37.82 -0.30 42.91
C HIS A 207 37.49 0.80 41.88
N LEU A 208 38.16 1.96 41.90
CA LEU A 208 37.98 3.00 40.89
C LEU A 208 38.59 2.60 39.53
N GLU A 209 39.69 1.86 39.50
CA GLU A 209 40.25 1.29 38.27
C GLU A 209 39.40 0.15 37.70
N ASP A 210 38.85 -0.71 38.56
CA ASP A 210 37.87 -1.75 38.19
C ASP A 210 36.61 -1.10 37.60
N LYS A 211 36.07 -0.06 38.26
CA LYS A 211 34.91 0.69 37.77
C LYS A 211 35.20 1.44 36.46
N LYS A 212 36.38 2.02 36.31
CA LYS A 212 36.85 2.68 35.08
C LYS A 212 37.03 1.69 33.94
N SER A 213 37.61 0.52 34.19
CA SER A 213 37.81 -0.52 33.17
C SER A 213 36.48 -1.17 32.77
N ALA A 214 35.56 -1.40 33.71
CA ALA A 214 34.19 -1.82 33.44
C ALA A 214 33.43 -0.79 32.58
N LEU A 215 33.50 0.51 32.91
CA LEU A 215 32.89 1.57 32.09
C LEU A 215 33.52 1.66 30.69
N LEU A 216 34.82 1.43 30.55
CA LEU A 216 35.50 1.37 29.24
C LEU A 216 35.16 0.09 28.45
N ALA A 217 34.81 -1.01 29.11
CA ALA A 217 34.30 -2.23 28.48
C ALA A 217 32.84 -2.03 28.02
N ASP A 218 32.00 -1.44 28.88
CA ASP A 218 30.63 -1.04 28.54
C ASP A 218 30.60 -0.07 27.35
N MET A 219 31.43 0.97 27.35
CA MET A 219 31.56 1.92 26.24
C MET A 219 31.95 1.25 24.91
N LYS A 220 32.65 0.10 24.95
CA LYS A 220 33.06 -0.67 23.76
C LYS A 220 32.04 -1.74 23.33
N THR A 221 31.16 -2.18 24.22
CA THR A 221 30.25 -3.32 23.98
C THR A 221 28.78 -2.93 23.86
N LYS A 222 28.34 -1.91 24.60
CA LYS A 222 26.94 -1.44 24.67
C LYS A 222 26.65 -0.20 23.83
N PHE A 223 27.69 0.50 23.35
CA PHE A 223 27.55 1.77 22.64
C PHE A 223 28.28 1.74 21.29
N VAL A 224 27.71 2.42 20.29
CA VAL A 224 28.25 2.56 18.94
C VAL A 224 28.43 4.05 18.63
N PRO A 225 29.56 4.51 18.05
CA PRO A 225 29.76 5.91 17.67
C PRO A 225 28.69 6.40 16.69
N ILE A 226 28.16 7.61 16.91
CA ILE A 226 27.12 8.23 16.08
C ILE A 226 27.54 8.30 14.59
N GLN A 227 28.82 8.49 14.32
CA GLN A 227 29.38 8.50 12.96
C GLN A 227 29.16 7.17 12.23
N LYS A 228 29.28 6.03 12.93
CA LYS A 228 28.97 4.70 12.34
C LYS A 228 27.48 4.54 12.06
N LYS A 229 26.61 5.13 12.89
CA LYS A 229 25.17 5.14 12.60
C LYS A 229 24.90 5.93 11.32
N GLN A 230 25.43 7.16 11.21
CA GLN A 230 25.29 8.00 10.02
C GLN A 230 25.84 7.32 8.75
N GLU A 231 26.97 6.62 8.84
CA GLU A 231 27.54 5.83 7.74
C GLU A 231 26.60 4.69 7.30
N LEU A 232 25.98 3.98 8.26
CA LEU A 232 25.02 2.92 7.98
C LEU A 232 23.68 3.46 7.45
N ASP A 233 23.19 4.58 7.97
CA ASP A 233 21.97 5.26 7.51
C ASP A 233 22.13 5.68 6.03
N VAL A 234 23.30 6.21 5.63
CA VAL A 234 23.64 6.53 4.23
C VAL A 234 23.76 5.27 3.36
N LYS A 235 24.44 4.22 3.82
CA LYS A 235 24.56 2.96 3.08
C LYS A 235 23.21 2.28 2.86
N LEU A 236 22.32 2.33 3.85
CA LEU A 236 20.95 1.84 3.74
C LEU A 236 20.17 2.64 2.69
N SER A 237 20.28 3.97 2.68
CA SER A 237 19.61 4.82 1.68
C SER A 237 20.04 4.49 0.25
N ILE A 238 21.34 4.22 0.03
CA ILE A 238 21.87 3.83 -1.30
C ILE A 238 21.33 2.45 -1.71
N ALA A 239 21.42 1.45 -0.82
CA ALA A 239 20.94 0.10 -1.11
C ALA A 239 19.41 0.04 -1.35
N LEU A 240 18.63 0.90 -0.69
CA LEU A 240 17.20 1.05 -0.95
C LEU A 240 16.92 1.61 -2.35
N GLN A 241 17.65 2.64 -2.79
CA GLN A 241 17.52 3.19 -4.14
C GLN A 241 17.93 2.15 -5.21
N GLU A 242 19.06 1.46 -5.03
CA GLU A 242 19.51 0.41 -5.95
C GLU A 242 18.47 -0.72 -6.07
N ARG A 243 17.89 -1.17 -4.93
CA ARG A 243 16.78 -2.13 -4.90
C ARG A 243 15.58 -1.64 -5.71
N GLU A 244 15.19 -0.38 -5.56
CA GLU A 244 14.06 0.21 -6.27
C GLU A 244 14.33 0.34 -7.78
N GLU A 245 15.55 0.68 -8.20
CA GLU A 245 15.96 0.69 -9.61
C GLU A 245 15.91 -0.71 -10.23
N VAL A 246 16.41 -1.73 -9.53
CA VAL A 246 16.31 -3.13 -9.95
C VAL A 246 14.85 -3.61 -10.00
N GLU A 247 14.01 -3.22 -9.04
CA GLU A 247 12.58 -3.56 -9.03
C GLU A 247 11.83 -2.96 -10.23
N LEU A 248 12.20 -1.75 -10.69
CA LEU A 248 11.65 -1.15 -11.91
C LEU A 248 11.99 -1.96 -13.17
N ILE A 249 13.23 -2.45 -13.24
CA ILE A 249 13.70 -3.30 -14.35
C ILE A 249 12.97 -4.63 -14.30
N ASN A 250 12.83 -5.24 -13.12
CA ASN A 250 12.11 -6.50 -12.94
C ASN A 250 10.63 -6.37 -13.32
N GLN A 251 9.91 -5.34 -12.86
CA GLN A 251 8.51 -5.08 -13.25
C GLN A 251 8.36 -4.90 -14.77
N ARG A 252 9.29 -4.17 -15.42
CA ARG A 252 9.30 -4.00 -16.89
C ARG A 252 9.55 -5.32 -17.62
N LEU A 253 10.46 -6.14 -17.12
CA LEU A 253 10.75 -7.47 -17.67
C LEU A 253 9.58 -8.44 -17.46
N LEU A 254 8.96 -8.46 -16.29
CA LEU A 254 7.78 -9.26 -15.97
C LEU A 254 6.59 -8.89 -16.86
N ASN A 255 6.34 -7.60 -17.08
CA ASN A 255 5.30 -7.15 -18.01
C ASN A 255 5.62 -7.49 -19.48
N SER A 256 6.89 -7.48 -19.89
CA SER A 256 7.31 -7.99 -21.20
C SER A 256 7.15 -9.50 -21.31
N TYR A 257 7.43 -10.25 -20.23
CA TYR A 257 7.29 -11.69 -20.15
C TYR A 257 5.83 -12.14 -20.19
N ARG A 258 4.96 -11.54 -19.36
CA ARG A 258 3.51 -11.79 -19.34
C ARG A 258 2.90 -11.63 -20.73
N LYS A 259 3.21 -10.53 -21.42
CA LYS A 259 2.78 -10.30 -22.82
C LYS A 259 3.29 -11.38 -23.78
N LYS A 260 4.56 -11.79 -23.68
CA LYS A 260 5.14 -12.87 -24.51
C LYS A 260 4.50 -14.23 -24.23
N ARG A 261 4.24 -14.56 -22.96
CA ARG A 261 3.54 -15.79 -22.52
C ARG A 261 2.10 -15.76 -23.06
N ALA A 262 1.32 -14.72 -22.81
CA ALA A 262 -0.05 -14.56 -23.33
C ALA A 262 -0.13 -14.66 -24.86
N ILE A 263 0.84 -14.08 -25.60
CA ILE A 263 0.96 -14.24 -27.06
C ILE A 263 1.26 -15.70 -27.43
N ALA A 264 2.22 -16.36 -26.77
CA ALA A 264 2.58 -17.76 -27.04
C ALA A 264 1.43 -18.73 -26.73
N ASP A 265 0.68 -18.49 -25.65
CA ASP A 265 -0.48 -19.28 -25.24
C ASP A 265 -1.66 -19.07 -26.20
N THR A 266 -1.89 -17.82 -26.64
CA THR A 266 -2.87 -17.49 -27.68
C THR A 266 -2.52 -18.19 -29.01
N ILE A 267 -1.26 -18.14 -29.44
CA ILE A 267 -0.78 -18.87 -30.62
C ILE A 267 -0.95 -20.39 -30.46
N SER A 268 -0.63 -20.93 -29.28
CA SER A 268 -0.71 -22.37 -28.99
C SER A 268 -2.15 -22.88 -28.95
N SER A 269 -3.07 -22.12 -28.37
CA SER A 269 -4.51 -22.41 -28.38
C SER A 269 -5.11 -22.28 -29.79
N TRP A 270 -4.70 -21.27 -30.58
CA TRP A 270 -5.12 -21.12 -31.98
C TRP A 270 -4.58 -22.25 -32.87
N ALA A 271 -3.34 -22.68 -32.65
CA ALA A 271 -2.76 -23.80 -33.39
C ALA A 271 -3.44 -25.15 -33.10
N ARG A 272 -4.06 -25.29 -31.92
CA ARG A 272 -4.85 -26.46 -31.47
C ARG A 272 -6.34 -26.39 -31.81
N SER A 273 -6.86 -25.26 -32.28
CA SER A 273 -8.27 -25.11 -32.66
C SER A 273 -8.51 -25.37 -34.15
N ASP A 274 -9.77 -25.42 -34.56
CA ASP A 274 -10.19 -25.56 -35.97
C ASP A 274 -9.87 -24.34 -36.85
N LYS A 275 -9.16 -23.31 -36.31
CA LYS A 275 -8.74 -22.09 -37.02
C LYS A 275 -9.90 -21.29 -37.63
N SER A 276 -11.09 -21.41 -37.03
CA SER A 276 -12.32 -20.69 -37.39
C SER A 276 -12.24 -19.17 -37.19
N LEU A 277 -11.35 -18.71 -36.31
CA LEU A 277 -10.95 -17.30 -36.15
C LEU A 277 -9.55 -17.11 -36.74
N SER A 278 -9.29 -15.95 -37.35
CA SER A 278 -7.93 -15.62 -37.79
C SER A 278 -7.01 -15.40 -36.59
N LEU A 279 -5.72 -15.69 -36.77
CA LEU A 279 -4.71 -15.43 -35.74
C LEU A 279 -4.65 -13.93 -35.36
N HIS A 280 -4.97 -13.03 -36.30
CA HIS A 280 -5.05 -11.60 -36.05
C HIS A 280 -6.19 -11.24 -35.10
N GLU A 281 -7.39 -11.81 -35.30
CA GLU A 281 -8.54 -11.58 -34.41
C GLU A 281 -8.32 -12.18 -33.01
N ALA A 282 -7.71 -13.37 -32.92
CA ALA A 282 -7.37 -14.00 -31.64
C ALA A 282 -6.39 -13.14 -30.83
N LEU A 283 -5.34 -12.61 -31.48
CA LEU A 283 -4.38 -11.70 -30.84
C LEU A 283 -5.01 -10.34 -30.50
N ALA A 284 -5.90 -9.80 -31.35
CA ALA A 284 -6.62 -8.56 -31.07
C ALA A 284 -7.55 -8.70 -29.84
N GLN A 285 -8.25 -9.82 -29.69
CA GLN A 285 -9.07 -10.11 -28.50
C GLN A 285 -8.22 -10.22 -27.22
N MET A 286 -7.02 -10.81 -27.29
CA MET A 286 -6.08 -10.87 -26.17
C MET A 286 -5.61 -9.46 -25.77
N VAL A 287 -5.19 -8.62 -26.74
CA VAL A 287 -4.78 -7.23 -26.48
C VAL A 287 -5.94 -6.38 -25.96
N GLY A 288 -7.19 -6.66 -26.35
CA GLY A 288 -8.38 -6.07 -25.74
C GLY A 288 -8.46 -6.36 -24.25
N LYS A 289 -8.45 -7.65 -23.88
CA LYS A 289 -8.57 -8.12 -22.47
C LYS A 289 -7.42 -7.63 -21.58
N GLU A 290 -6.19 -7.56 -22.08
CA GLU A 290 -5.05 -6.99 -21.32
C GLU A 290 -5.25 -5.51 -20.93
N ASN A 291 -6.10 -4.76 -21.62
CA ASN A 291 -6.32 -3.34 -21.30
C ASN A 291 -7.36 -3.08 -20.21
N GLU A 292 -8.24 -4.05 -19.95
CA GLU A 292 -9.27 -4.00 -18.90
C GLU A 292 -8.73 -4.42 -17.53
N VAL A 293 -7.72 -5.31 -17.47
CA VAL A 293 -7.09 -5.75 -16.22
C VAL A 293 -6.08 -4.70 -15.73
N LYS A 294 -6.59 -3.59 -15.16
CA LYS A 294 -5.77 -2.49 -14.61
C LYS A 294 -5.94 -2.18 -13.13
N ASP A 295 -7.02 -2.64 -12.49
CA ASP A 295 -7.32 -2.25 -11.10
C ASP A 295 -6.89 -3.28 -10.03
N ASP A 296 -6.36 -2.73 -8.94
CA ASP A 296 -6.34 -3.17 -7.54
C ASP A 296 -5.87 -4.59 -7.12
N THR A 297 -5.58 -5.52 -8.03
CA THR A 297 -5.04 -6.86 -7.64
C THR A 297 -3.51 -6.97 -7.67
N ALA A 298 -2.81 -5.85 -7.90
CA ALA A 298 -1.36 -5.80 -8.07
C ALA A 298 -0.53 -6.21 -6.84
N ALA A 299 -1.07 -6.08 -5.63
CA ALA A 299 -0.37 -6.51 -4.39
C ALA A 299 -0.40 -8.03 -4.18
N THR A 300 -1.37 -8.73 -4.77
CA THR A 300 -1.69 -10.13 -4.44
C THR A 300 -1.30 -11.09 -5.55
N ASN A 301 -1.44 -10.68 -6.82
CA ASN A 301 -1.39 -11.57 -7.99
C ASN A 301 -0.06 -11.47 -8.76
N VAL A 302 1.07 -11.56 -8.04
CA VAL A 302 2.43 -11.45 -8.62
C VAL A 302 3.16 -12.81 -8.68
N PHE A 303 2.60 -13.87 -8.10
CA PHE A 303 3.39 -15.04 -7.68
C PHE A 303 3.36 -16.28 -8.59
N GLU A 304 2.58 -16.32 -9.67
CA GLU A 304 2.55 -17.46 -10.62
C GLU A 304 3.95 -17.80 -11.18
N ASP A 305 4.37 -19.04 -10.94
CA ASP A 305 4.97 -19.99 -11.89
C ASP A 305 5.95 -19.42 -12.95
N LEU A 306 7.28 -19.59 -12.85
CA LEU A 306 8.08 -20.52 -12.03
C LEU A 306 9.44 -19.86 -11.70
N ASP A 307 9.95 -19.99 -10.46
CA ASP A 307 11.36 -19.67 -10.13
C ASP A 307 11.72 -20.26 -8.74
N PRO A 308 12.71 -21.17 -8.61
CA PRO A 308 13.14 -21.71 -7.31
C PRO A 308 13.73 -20.66 -6.35
N ARG A 309 14.16 -19.48 -6.84
CA ARG A 309 14.61 -18.36 -5.99
C ARG A 309 13.48 -17.77 -5.13
N LYS A 310 12.21 -18.05 -5.44
CA LYS A 310 11.03 -17.61 -4.65
C LYS A 310 11.04 -18.09 -3.20
N GLY A 311 11.64 -19.26 -2.90
CA GLY A 311 11.72 -19.78 -1.53
C GLY A 311 12.54 -18.88 -0.61
N GLN A 312 13.75 -18.52 -1.04
CA GLN A 312 14.67 -17.65 -0.29
C GLN A 312 14.11 -16.23 -0.11
N GLU A 313 13.38 -15.68 -1.10
CA GLU A 313 12.70 -14.40 -0.93
C GLU A 313 11.55 -14.49 0.09
N ALA A 314 10.76 -15.57 0.07
CA ALA A 314 9.70 -15.77 1.07
C ALA A 314 10.26 -15.96 2.50
N GLU A 315 11.40 -16.62 2.66
CA GLU A 315 12.14 -16.73 3.93
C GLU A 315 12.62 -15.36 4.43
N ALA A 316 13.27 -14.56 3.58
CA ALA A 316 13.72 -13.22 3.96
C ALA A 316 12.55 -12.26 4.31
N LEU A 317 11.41 -12.39 3.63
CA LEU A 317 10.20 -11.64 3.97
C LEU A 317 9.56 -12.12 5.29
N LEU A 318 9.63 -13.42 5.60
CA LEU A 318 9.19 -13.98 6.88
C LEU A 318 10.06 -13.47 8.04
N GLU A 319 11.38 -13.51 7.90
CA GLU A 319 12.33 -12.97 8.89
C GLU A 319 12.04 -11.47 9.15
N TYR A 320 11.73 -10.70 8.10
CA TYR A 320 11.35 -9.29 8.24
C TYR A 320 10.06 -9.09 9.05
N VAL A 321 9.01 -9.90 8.81
CA VAL A 321 7.76 -9.83 9.59
C VAL A 321 7.99 -10.28 11.04
N GLU A 322 8.75 -11.34 11.26
CA GLU A 322 9.10 -11.83 12.60
C GLU A 322 9.91 -10.77 13.37
N ARG A 323 10.89 -10.11 12.73
CA ARG A 323 11.70 -9.04 13.32
C ARG A 323 10.90 -7.75 13.61
N PHE A 324 9.93 -7.39 12.77
CA PHE A 324 8.99 -6.31 13.08
C PHE A 324 8.22 -6.62 14.37
N ASN A 325 7.66 -7.83 14.46
CA ASN A 325 6.90 -8.25 15.65
C ASN A 325 7.78 -8.20 16.91
N GLU A 326 9.07 -8.59 16.85
CA GLU A 326 10.01 -8.45 17.98
C GLU A 326 10.17 -7.01 18.48
N LEU A 327 10.41 -6.06 17.58
CA LEU A 327 10.52 -4.63 17.94
C LEU A 327 9.22 -4.12 18.60
N PHE A 328 8.08 -4.64 18.15
CA PHE A 328 6.77 -4.33 18.72
C PHE A 328 6.56 -4.94 20.12
N VAL A 329 6.99 -6.19 20.37
CA VAL A 329 6.93 -6.82 21.72
C VAL A 329 7.80 -6.04 22.71
N ASN A 330 8.98 -5.61 22.27
CA ASN A 330 9.97 -4.91 23.10
C ASN A 330 9.57 -3.46 23.44
N GLY A 331 8.36 -3.01 23.08
CA GLY A 331 7.87 -1.64 23.29
C GLY A 331 8.60 -0.58 22.45
N GLN A 332 9.40 -0.99 21.46
CA GLN A 332 10.24 -0.08 20.66
C GLN A 332 9.44 0.51 19.49
N TYR A 333 8.26 1.07 19.76
CA TYR A 333 7.27 1.47 18.76
C TYR A 333 7.84 2.42 17.69
N LYS A 334 8.71 3.36 18.05
CA LYS A 334 9.37 4.25 17.08
C LYS A 334 10.30 3.50 16.11
N ALA A 335 11.00 2.46 16.58
CA ALA A 335 11.83 1.62 15.73
C ALA A 335 10.96 0.69 14.86
N ALA A 336 9.92 0.09 15.44
CA ALA A 336 8.96 -0.74 14.71
C ALA A 336 8.24 0.05 13.60
N ALA A 337 7.87 1.31 13.85
CA ALA A 337 7.26 2.23 12.89
C ALA A 337 8.17 2.49 11.68
N VAL A 338 9.43 2.89 11.93
CA VAL A 338 10.42 3.11 10.86
C VAL A 338 10.69 1.82 10.09
N TYR A 339 10.75 0.68 10.77
CA TYR A 339 10.98 -0.63 10.14
C TYR A 339 9.80 -1.06 9.24
N ALA A 340 8.55 -0.90 9.70
CA ALA A 340 7.36 -1.14 8.88
C ALA A 340 7.28 -0.19 7.67
N ALA A 341 7.63 1.09 7.85
CA ALA A 341 7.63 2.10 6.79
C ALA A 341 8.62 1.81 5.65
N HIS A 342 9.74 1.14 5.92
CA HIS A 342 10.75 0.74 4.93
C HIS A 342 10.58 -0.70 4.41
N SER A 343 9.48 -1.37 4.77
CA SER A 343 9.28 -2.79 4.51
C SER A 343 9.35 -3.16 3.02
N PRO A 344 10.04 -4.28 2.69
CA PRO A 344 10.17 -4.75 1.30
C PRO A 344 8.79 -5.05 0.71
N ARG A 345 8.59 -4.66 -0.55
CA ARG A 345 7.30 -4.76 -1.28
C ARG A 345 6.10 -4.12 -0.55
N GLY A 346 6.35 -3.26 0.46
CA GLY A 346 5.30 -2.66 1.30
C GLY A 346 4.54 -3.65 2.18
N ILE A 347 5.09 -4.84 2.49
CA ILE A 347 4.35 -5.91 3.21
C ILE A 347 3.81 -5.49 4.60
N LEU A 348 4.43 -4.53 5.28
CA LEU A 348 3.96 -3.95 6.55
C LEU A 348 3.28 -2.57 6.38
N ARG A 349 3.11 -2.08 5.15
CA ARG A 349 2.38 -0.85 4.82
C ARG A 349 0.90 -1.18 4.57
N ASN A 350 0.28 -1.92 5.49
CA ASN A 350 -1.10 -2.41 5.38
C ASN A 350 -1.98 -2.00 6.59
N MET A 351 -3.31 -2.12 6.43
CA MET A 351 -4.27 -1.75 7.49
C MET A 351 -4.10 -2.59 8.76
N GLU A 352 -3.74 -3.87 8.63
CA GLU A 352 -3.52 -4.78 9.76
C GLU A 352 -2.37 -4.31 10.66
N THR A 353 -1.29 -3.79 10.07
CA THR A 353 -0.16 -3.21 10.81
C THR A 353 -0.54 -1.90 11.47
N MET A 354 -1.33 -1.07 10.80
CA MET A 354 -1.86 0.18 11.36
C MET A 354 -2.78 -0.07 12.56
N GLU A 355 -3.68 -1.06 12.50
CA GLU A 355 -4.51 -1.45 13.65
C GLU A 355 -3.70 -2.05 14.81
N LYS A 356 -2.59 -2.76 14.54
CA LYS A 356 -1.63 -3.17 15.58
C LYS A 356 -1.11 -1.94 16.35
N PHE A 357 -0.73 -0.85 15.66
CA PHE A 357 -0.35 0.42 16.30
C PHE A 357 -1.52 1.15 16.99
N ARG A 358 -2.75 1.13 16.42
CA ARG A 358 -3.94 1.75 17.03
C ARG A 358 -4.31 1.09 18.37
N GLY A 359 -4.08 -0.22 18.51
CA GLY A 359 -4.33 -0.98 19.74
C GLY A 359 -3.40 -0.67 20.92
N VAL A 360 -2.36 0.16 20.75
CA VAL A 360 -1.39 0.48 21.82
C VAL A 360 -1.86 1.71 22.59
N VAL A 361 -2.35 1.49 23.81
CA VAL A 361 -2.63 2.57 24.77
C VAL A 361 -1.34 3.01 25.45
N VAL A 362 -0.96 4.28 25.28
CA VAL A 362 0.23 4.90 25.89
C VAL A 362 -0.20 5.94 26.93
N GLY A 363 0.70 6.30 27.85
CA GLY A 363 0.50 7.40 28.81
C GLY A 363 0.33 8.76 28.12
N LYS A 364 -0.34 9.69 28.80
CA LYS A 364 -0.85 10.95 28.21
C LYS A 364 0.19 11.87 27.56
N ASP A 365 1.46 11.77 27.93
CA ASP A 365 2.48 12.77 27.60
C ASP A 365 3.40 12.36 26.44
N ASP A 366 3.28 11.11 25.95
CA ASP A 366 4.05 10.58 24.80
C ASP A 366 3.24 10.63 23.49
N LEU A 367 3.94 10.81 22.36
CA LEU A 367 3.33 10.74 21.04
C LEU A 367 2.68 9.37 20.79
N SER A 368 1.44 9.36 20.29
CA SER A 368 0.74 8.12 19.93
C SER A 368 1.57 7.24 18.98
N PRO A 369 1.75 5.93 19.24
CA PRO A 369 2.45 5.01 18.35
C PRO A 369 1.88 4.98 16.93
N LEU A 370 0.57 5.22 16.78
CA LEU A 370 -0.11 5.36 15.50
C LEU A 370 0.37 6.60 14.72
N MET A 371 0.59 7.73 15.41
CA MET A 371 1.17 8.92 14.82
C MET A 371 2.63 8.66 14.39
N MET A 372 3.45 8.03 15.24
CA MET A 372 4.83 7.67 14.89
C MET A 372 4.90 6.77 13.65
N PHE A 373 3.95 5.84 13.51
CA PHE A 373 3.80 5.01 12.31
C PHE A 373 3.49 5.86 11.08
N PHE A 374 2.49 6.75 11.14
CA PHE A 374 2.14 7.59 9.99
C PHE A 374 3.22 8.61 9.61
N GLU A 375 3.91 9.21 10.58
CA GLU A 375 5.08 10.08 10.34
C GLU A 375 6.15 9.33 9.52
N ALA A 376 6.61 8.17 10.00
CA ALA A 376 7.60 7.35 9.30
C ALA A 376 7.09 6.86 7.93
N LEU A 377 5.81 6.50 7.82
CA LEU A 377 5.18 6.00 6.59
C LEU A 377 5.14 7.07 5.48
N MET A 378 4.93 8.34 5.85
CA MET A 378 4.94 9.49 4.93
C MET A 378 6.36 10.03 4.68
N GLU A 379 7.32 9.78 5.57
CA GLU A 379 8.74 10.03 5.28
C GLU A 379 9.28 9.06 4.23
N SER A 380 8.95 7.77 4.31
CA SER A 380 9.43 6.76 3.35
C SER A 380 8.70 6.77 2.00
N SER A 381 7.52 7.43 1.88
CA SER A 381 6.76 7.48 0.62
C SER A 381 7.40 8.30 -0.50
N SER A 382 8.42 9.11 -0.20
CA SER A 382 9.24 9.79 -1.24
C SER A 382 10.16 8.85 -2.02
N PHE A 383 10.46 7.66 -1.49
CA PHE A 383 11.39 6.69 -2.08
C PHE A 383 10.63 5.46 -2.59
N ALA A 384 9.90 4.81 -1.69
CA ALA A 384 9.25 3.54 -1.96
C ALA A 384 8.15 3.63 -3.04
N LYS A 385 8.41 2.99 -4.19
CA LYS A 385 7.51 2.82 -5.35
C LYS A 385 6.16 2.15 -5.07
N HIS A 386 5.95 1.68 -3.85
CA HIS A 386 4.69 1.15 -3.35
C HIS A 386 3.96 2.29 -2.62
N PRO A 387 3.11 3.10 -3.30
CA PRO A 387 2.50 4.26 -2.70
C PRO A 387 1.61 3.87 -1.51
N VAL A 388 1.48 4.77 -0.53
CA VAL A 388 0.64 4.53 0.65
C VAL A 388 -0.81 4.37 0.19
N ASN A 389 -1.42 3.21 0.46
CA ASN A 389 -2.80 2.89 0.10
C ASN A 389 -3.75 4.05 0.49
N ALA A 390 -4.71 4.38 -0.36
CA ALA A 390 -5.70 5.44 -0.13
C ALA A 390 -6.43 5.30 1.22
N ALA A 391 -6.71 4.06 1.67
CA ALA A 391 -7.30 3.80 2.98
C ALA A 391 -6.37 4.18 4.15
N LEU A 392 -5.07 3.86 4.04
CA LEU A 392 -4.07 4.27 5.03
C LEU A 392 -3.81 5.77 5.01
N THR A 393 -3.84 6.38 3.81
CA THR A 393 -3.74 7.84 3.66
C THR A 393 -4.90 8.56 4.36
N LEU A 394 -6.12 8.03 4.24
CA LEU A 394 -7.32 8.57 4.89
C LEU A 394 -7.22 8.48 6.42
N GLU A 395 -6.83 7.33 6.96
CA GLU A 395 -6.62 7.16 8.40
C GLU A 395 -5.44 7.99 8.94
N ALA A 396 -4.37 8.18 8.14
CA ALA A 396 -3.25 9.04 8.49
C ALA A 396 -3.67 10.50 8.68
N ILE A 397 -4.48 11.05 7.77
CA ILE A 397 -4.96 12.43 7.88
C ILE A 397 -5.97 12.57 9.03
N LYS A 398 -6.92 11.63 9.22
CA LYS A 398 -7.78 11.62 10.42
C LYS A 398 -6.97 11.59 11.73
N CYS A 399 -5.90 10.79 11.78
CA CYS A 399 -5.00 10.72 12.93
C CYS A 399 -4.24 12.03 13.14
N ALA A 400 -3.76 12.68 12.08
CA ALA A 400 -3.08 13.97 12.18
C ALA A 400 -4.01 15.09 12.69
N LEU A 401 -5.22 15.18 12.13
CA LEU A 401 -6.23 16.17 12.50
C LEU A 401 -6.75 15.98 13.94
N SER A 402 -6.97 14.73 14.38
CA SER A 402 -7.39 14.43 15.77
C SER A 402 -6.33 14.74 16.86
N HIS A 403 -5.10 15.07 16.46
CA HIS A 403 -4.04 15.57 17.36
C HIS A 403 -3.63 17.03 17.03
N ASP A 404 -4.48 17.77 16.29
CA ASP A 404 -4.27 19.13 15.76
C ASP A 404 -2.93 19.35 15.04
N LYS A 405 -2.37 18.30 14.42
CA LYS A 405 -1.12 18.37 13.65
C LYS A 405 -1.33 18.88 12.22
N MET A 406 -2.03 20.01 12.08
CA MET A 406 -2.37 20.57 10.75
C MET A 406 -1.14 20.82 9.87
N GLU A 407 0.00 21.23 10.46
CA GLU A 407 1.28 21.39 9.74
C GLU A 407 1.72 20.11 9.01
N HIS A 408 1.50 18.93 9.62
CA HIS A 408 1.89 17.64 9.03
C HIS A 408 0.99 17.31 7.84
N VAL A 409 -0.31 17.62 7.94
CA VAL A 409 -1.27 17.48 6.84
C VAL A 409 -0.89 18.40 5.67
N VAL A 410 -0.58 19.67 5.94
CA VAL A 410 -0.09 20.63 4.93
C VAL A 410 1.17 20.10 4.24
N HIS A 411 2.15 19.60 5.00
CA HIS A 411 3.39 19.04 4.45
C HIS A 411 3.14 17.79 3.58
N TRP A 412 2.38 16.81 4.05
CA TRP A 412 2.10 15.58 3.30
C TRP A 412 1.32 15.84 2.00
N VAL A 413 0.33 16.75 2.05
CA VAL A 413 -0.47 17.15 0.88
C VAL A 413 0.36 17.94 -0.14
N THR A 414 1.12 18.95 0.29
CA THR A 414 1.91 19.80 -0.62
C THR A 414 3.07 19.05 -1.28
N GLN A 415 3.74 18.15 -0.55
CA GLN A 415 4.78 17.26 -1.10
C GLN A 415 4.22 16.13 -1.98
N GLN A 416 2.90 16.01 -2.13
CA GLN A 416 2.22 14.96 -2.89
C GLN A 416 2.62 13.54 -2.43
N ARG A 417 2.91 13.38 -1.13
CA ARG A 417 3.37 12.14 -0.47
C ARG A 417 2.27 11.09 -0.23
N ILE A 418 1.08 11.35 -0.79
CA ILE A 418 -0.21 10.75 -0.45
C ILE A 418 -1.01 10.41 -1.71
N ILE A 419 -1.91 9.41 -1.64
CA ILE A 419 -2.89 9.19 -2.71
C ILE A 419 -4.08 10.14 -2.52
N PHE A 420 -4.31 10.99 -3.52
CA PHE A 420 -5.46 11.89 -3.57
C PHE A 420 -6.76 11.12 -3.83
N SER A 421 -7.74 11.22 -2.91
CA SER A 421 -9.10 10.68 -3.09
C SER A 421 -10.16 11.70 -2.66
N GLU A 422 -11.38 11.60 -3.17
CA GLU A 422 -12.45 12.57 -2.87
C GLU A 422 -12.80 12.58 -1.38
N ALA A 423 -12.90 11.40 -0.75
CA ALA A 423 -13.12 11.25 0.69
C ALA A 423 -12.00 11.86 1.57
N LEU A 424 -10.78 12.03 1.02
CA LEU A 424 -9.69 12.72 1.71
C LEU A 424 -9.89 14.24 1.73
N GLY A 425 -10.44 14.79 0.64
CA GLY A 425 -10.87 16.18 0.58
C GLY A 425 -12.04 16.44 1.53
N ASP A 426 -13.00 15.50 1.58
CA ASP A 426 -14.18 15.60 2.45
C ASP A 426 -13.78 15.64 3.94
N VAL A 427 -12.86 14.76 4.39
CA VAL A 427 -12.35 14.77 5.78
C VAL A 427 -11.65 16.09 6.16
N ILE A 428 -10.89 16.70 5.24
CA ILE A 428 -10.23 17.99 5.50
C ILE A 428 -11.22 19.15 5.48
N TRP A 429 -12.24 19.08 4.62
CA TRP A 429 -13.36 20.02 4.57
C TRP A 429 -14.13 20.01 5.90
N ASP A 430 -14.56 18.83 6.37
CA ASP A 430 -15.32 18.68 7.61
C ASP A 430 -14.54 19.22 8.82
N TYR A 431 -13.22 18.96 8.89
CA TYR A 431 -12.36 19.56 9.93
C TYR A 431 -12.32 21.09 9.86
N GLY A 432 -12.25 21.66 8.64
CA GLY A 432 -12.26 23.10 8.42
C GLY A 432 -13.60 23.77 8.76
N GLU A 433 -14.70 23.02 8.79
CA GLU A 433 -15.99 23.50 9.30
C GLU A 433 -16.09 23.39 10.83
N SER A 434 -15.45 22.39 11.46
CA SER A 434 -15.37 22.32 12.93
C SER A 434 -14.39 23.32 13.55
N GLU A 435 -13.24 23.58 12.89
CA GLU A 435 -12.15 24.39 13.43
C GLU A 435 -11.93 25.68 12.61
N PRO A 436 -12.59 26.80 12.97
CA PRO A 436 -12.62 28.01 12.15
C PRO A 436 -11.25 28.68 11.98
N TYR A 437 -10.30 28.42 12.90
CA TYR A 437 -8.92 28.92 12.80
C TYR A 437 -8.16 28.31 11.59
N HIS A 438 -8.37 27.01 11.33
CA HIS A 438 -7.72 26.29 10.23
C HIS A 438 -8.51 26.32 8.91
N LYS A 439 -9.76 26.81 8.93
CA LYS A 439 -10.72 26.78 7.80
C LYS A 439 -10.14 27.20 6.45
N VAL A 440 -9.47 28.34 6.36
CA VAL A 440 -8.91 28.84 5.09
C VAL A 440 -7.85 27.88 4.52
N THR A 441 -7.00 27.33 5.38
CA THR A 441 -5.98 26.34 5.00
C THR A 441 -6.63 25.02 4.59
N CYS A 442 -7.64 24.56 5.33
CA CYS A 442 -8.41 23.36 4.99
C CYS A 442 -9.07 23.47 3.61
N LEU A 443 -9.72 24.60 3.29
CA LEU A 443 -10.33 24.84 1.99
C LEU A 443 -9.28 24.83 0.85
N ALA A 444 -8.10 25.41 1.07
CA ALA A 444 -7.01 25.42 0.09
C ALA A 444 -6.41 24.02 -0.15
N LEU A 445 -6.28 23.19 0.90
CA LEU A 445 -5.86 21.79 0.74
C LEU A 445 -6.94 20.95 0.05
N ALA A 446 -8.20 21.09 0.45
CA ALA A 446 -9.34 20.38 -0.15
C ALA A 446 -9.48 20.71 -1.65
N GLN A 447 -9.38 21.99 -2.04
CA GLN A 447 -9.31 22.45 -3.43
C GLN A 447 -8.23 21.70 -4.24
N LEU A 448 -7.02 21.59 -3.69
CA LEU A 448 -5.90 20.90 -4.36
C LEU A 448 -6.19 19.41 -4.53
N ILE A 449 -6.77 18.76 -3.52
CA ILE A 449 -7.14 17.34 -3.55
C ILE A 449 -8.26 17.10 -4.58
N TYR A 450 -9.39 17.80 -4.51
CA TYR A 450 -10.50 17.64 -5.46
C TYR A 450 -10.08 17.92 -6.90
N ARG A 451 -9.20 18.91 -7.13
CA ARG A 451 -8.64 19.20 -8.46
C ARG A 451 -7.75 18.07 -9.00
N LYS A 452 -7.10 17.29 -8.13
CA LYS A 452 -6.38 16.06 -8.49
C LYS A 452 -7.32 14.87 -8.74
N CYS A 453 -8.39 14.75 -7.95
CA CYS A 453 -9.39 13.68 -8.06
C CYS A 453 -10.40 13.87 -9.21
N SER A 454 -10.31 14.96 -9.97
CA SER A 454 -11.26 15.39 -11.01
C SER A 454 -12.68 15.74 -10.53
N SER A 455 -12.88 15.91 -9.23
CA SER A 455 -14.14 16.29 -8.58
C SER A 455 -14.42 17.80 -8.73
N LEU A 456 -14.62 18.24 -9.98
CA LEU A 456 -14.63 19.67 -10.39
C LEU A 456 -15.53 20.55 -9.52
N ARG A 457 -16.78 20.12 -9.26
CA ARG A 457 -17.77 20.86 -8.46
C ARG A 457 -17.31 21.16 -7.04
N LYS A 458 -16.65 20.20 -6.36
CA LYS A 458 -16.11 20.38 -5.01
C LYS A 458 -14.86 21.28 -5.04
N ALA A 459 -14.00 21.15 -6.06
CA ALA A 459 -12.83 22.01 -6.25
C ALA A 459 -13.22 23.49 -6.47
N ALA A 460 -14.23 23.75 -7.31
CA ALA A 460 -14.76 25.09 -7.55
C ALA A 460 -15.46 25.66 -6.31
N LEU A 461 -16.20 24.83 -5.56
CA LEU A 461 -16.82 25.25 -4.29
C LEU A 461 -15.78 25.73 -3.26
N CYS A 462 -14.64 25.02 -3.15
CA CYS A 462 -13.53 25.45 -2.30
C CYS A 462 -12.93 26.78 -2.73
N MET A 463 -12.85 27.07 -4.04
CA MET A 463 -12.41 28.37 -4.55
C MET A 463 -13.39 29.48 -4.18
N CYS A 464 -14.70 29.23 -4.30
CA CYS A 464 -15.73 30.19 -3.95
C CYS A 464 -15.73 30.56 -2.46
N LEU A 465 -15.63 29.57 -1.54
CA LEU A 465 -15.54 29.85 -0.10
C LEU A 465 -14.23 30.54 0.33
N GLN A 466 -13.15 30.44 -0.47
CA GLN A 466 -11.93 31.24 -0.26
C GLN A 466 -12.05 32.68 -0.80
N GLY A 467 -13.18 33.08 -1.38
CA GLY A 467 -13.35 34.36 -2.06
C GLY A 467 -12.65 34.45 -3.42
N GLN A 468 -12.10 33.35 -3.96
CA GLN A 468 -11.42 33.32 -5.26
C GLN A 468 -12.43 33.20 -6.42
N ILE A 469 -13.51 33.99 -6.39
CA ILE A 469 -14.66 33.90 -7.30
C ILE A 469 -14.22 33.99 -8.78
N GLN A 470 -13.38 34.98 -9.10
CA GLN A 470 -12.84 35.21 -10.44
C GLN A 470 -12.09 33.95 -10.97
N GLY A 471 -11.28 33.32 -10.12
CA GLY A 471 -10.53 32.10 -10.46
C GLY A 471 -11.39 30.84 -10.51
N ALA A 472 -12.46 30.78 -9.72
CA ALA A 472 -13.47 29.72 -9.79
C ALA A 472 -14.20 29.75 -11.14
N LEU A 473 -14.64 30.93 -11.58
CA LEU A 473 -15.30 31.14 -12.86
C LEU A 473 -14.38 30.76 -14.04
N ASP A 474 -13.14 31.22 -14.05
CA ASP A 474 -12.18 30.81 -15.09
C ASP A 474 -11.94 29.30 -15.08
N TYR A 475 -11.88 28.66 -13.91
CA TYR A 475 -11.73 27.20 -13.79
C TYR A 475 -12.95 26.43 -14.31
N THR A 476 -14.18 26.88 -14.04
CA THR A 476 -15.40 26.25 -14.57
C THR A 476 -15.53 26.46 -16.08
N TYR A 477 -15.39 27.70 -16.57
CA TYR A 477 -15.50 28.02 -18.00
C TYR A 477 -14.37 27.40 -18.85
N GLN A 478 -13.21 27.04 -18.28
CA GLN A 478 -12.17 26.25 -18.97
C GLN A 478 -12.48 24.74 -18.99
N SER A 479 -13.28 24.25 -18.05
CA SER A 479 -13.53 22.83 -17.83
C SER A 479 -14.70 22.30 -18.67
N LYS A 480 -14.40 21.72 -19.85
CA LYS A 480 -15.39 21.08 -20.77
C LYS A 480 -16.26 19.94 -20.20
N ARG A 481 -16.18 19.65 -18.90
CA ARG A 481 -16.97 18.63 -18.18
C ARG A 481 -17.88 19.23 -17.10
N PHE A 482 -17.90 20.56 -16.92
CA PHE A 482 -18.77 21.23 -15.96
C PHE A 482 -20.19 21.34 -16.56
N LEU A 483 -21.20 20.85 -15.85
CA LEU A 483 -22.59 20.80 -16.33
C LEU A 483 -23.46 21.89 -15.69
N LEU A 484 -24.67 22.09 -16.23
CA LEU A 484 -25.66 23.03 -15.70
C LEU A 484 -25.95 22.77 -14.21
N ASP A 485 -26.09 21.50 -13.83
CA ASP A 485 -26.31 21.08 -12.45
C ASP A 485 -25.13 21.42 -11.52
N ASP A 486 -23.89 21.41 -12.03
CA ASP A 486 -22.71 21.82 -11.24
C ASP A 486 -22.70 23.33 -10.99
N TYR A 487 -23.14 24.14 -11.97
CA TYR A 487 -23.32 25.59 -11.80
C TYR A 487 -24.44 25.91 -10.79
N LEU A 488 -25.57 25.21 -10.88
CA LEU A 488 -26.67 25.34 -9.91
C LEU A 488 -26.26 24.85 -8.51
N PHE A 489 -25.41 23.82 -8.41
CA PHE A 489 -24.84 23.37 -7.14
C PHE A 489 -23.93 24.43 -6.51
N LEU A 490 -23.04 25.07 -7.28
CA LEU A 490 -22.22 26.18 -6.78
C LEU A 490 -23.07 27.35 -6.30
N LEU A 491 -24.06 27.76 -7.12
CA LEU A 491 -24.92 28.90 -6.84
C LEU A 491 -25.73 28.71 -5.55
N LYS A 492 -26.31 27.52 -5.33
CA LYS A 492 -27.04 27.15 -4.10
C LYS A 492 -26.16 27.02 -2.85
N LYS A 493 -24.82 26.97 -2.99
CA LYS A 493 -23.88 26.79 -1.87
C LYS A 493 -22.98 27.99 -1.60
N CYS A 494 -22.78 28.87 -2.57
CA CYS A 494 -21.98 30.10 -2.45
C CYS A 494 -22.63 31.26 -3.23
N PRO A 495 -23.81 31.78 -2.83
CA PRO A 495 -24.51 32.86 -3.53
C PRO A 495 -23.85 34.23 -3.28
N THR A 496 -22.64 34.42 -3.81
CA THR A 496 -21.94 35.70 -3.79
C THR A 496 -22.37 36.54 -5.00
N ALA A 497 -22.62 37.83 -4.81
CA ALA A 497 -23.01 38.75 -5.90
C ALA A 497 -22.05 38.71 -7.11
N GLU A 498 -20.74 38.57 -6.89
CA GLU A 498 -19.75 38.36 -7.97
C GLU A 498 -19.97 37.05 -8.75
N LEU A 499 -20.26 35.94 -8.05
CA LEU A 499 -20.46 34.64 -8.67
C LEU A 499 -21.74 34.66 -9.52
N ILE A 500 -22.82 35.22 -8.96
CA ILE A 500 -24.08 35.41 -9.66
C ILE A 500 -23.86 36.20 -10.95
N ASN A 501 -23.22 37.37 -10.86
CA ASN A 501 -22.91 38.19 -12.05
C ASN A 501 -22.04 37.45 -13.08
N GLY A 502 -21.03 36.68 -12.65
CA GLY A 502 -20.16 35.93 -13.55
C GLY A 502 -20.80 34.67 -14.17
N LEU A 503 -21.92 34.19 -13.63
CA LEU A 503 -22.70 33.09 -14.19
C LEU A 503 -23.85 33.58 -15.08
N THR A 504 -24.46 34.73 -14.79
CA THR A 504 -25.60 35.28 -15.56
C THR A 504 -25.25 36.37 -16.58
N LYS A 505 -23.96 36.71 -16.73
CA LYS A 505 -23.45 37.65 -17.75
C LYS A 505 -22.31 37.00 -18.52
N GLU A 506 -21.93 37.58 -19.66
CA GLU A 506 -20.81 37.07 -20.46
C GLU A 506 -19.48 37.13 -19.67
N TRP A 507 -18.68 36.06 -19.79
CA TRP A 507 -17.42 35.92 -19.07
C TRP A 507 -16.27 35.61 -20.02
N ASN A 508 -15.26 36.49 -20.08
CA ASN A 508 -14.05 36.32 -20.88
C ASN A 508 -14.32 35.87 -22.34
N GLY A 509 -15.34 36.49 -22.98
CA GLY A 509 -15.74 36.21 -24.36
C GLY A 509 -16.60 34.95 -24.56
N LYS A 510 -17.20 34.41 -23.49
CA LYS A 510 -18.17 33.31 -23.53
C LYS A 510 -19.53 33.79 -23.06
N ALA A 511 -20.59 33.22 -23.64
CA ALA A 511 -21.96 33.40 -23.17
C ALA A 511 -22.12 32.95 -21.70
N ALA A 512 -23.12 33.54 -21.03
CA ALA A 512 -23.47 33.22 -19.65
C ALA A 512 -23.74 31.72 -19.44
N ALA A 513 -23.30 31.18 -18.30
CA ALA A 513 -23.50 29.78 -17.92
C ALA A 513 -24.92 29.46 -17.40
N LEU A 514 -25.64 30.47 -16.90
CA LEU A 514 -27.01 30.38 -16.41
C LEU A 514 -27.85 31.54 -16.96
N SER A 515 -29.15 31.32 -17.18
CA SER A 515 -30.07 32.43 -17.40
C SER A 515 -30.45 33.12 -16.08
N VAL A 516 -30.94 34.36 -16.13
CA VAL A 516 -31.25 35.15 -14.93
C VAL A 516 -32.42 34.53 -14.17
N GLY A 517 -33.49 34.14 -14.86
CA GLY A 517 -34.65 33.51 -14.23
C GLY A 517 -34.29 32.17 -13.59
N GLN A 518 -33.51 31.33 -14.28
CA GLN A 518 -33.07 30.04 -13.72
C GLN A 518 -32.11 30.22 -12.53
N ALA A 519 -31.24 31.22 -12.56
CA ALA A 519 -30.39 31.57 -11.42
C ALA A 519 -31.22 32.01 -10.21
N VAL A 520 -32.20 32.91 -10.39
CA VAL A 520 -33.06 33.39 -9.29
C VAL A 520 -33.93 32.26 -8.74
N LEU A 521 -34.64 31.49 -9.58
CA LEU A 521 -35.42 30.31 -9.17
C LEU A 521 -34.58 29.35 -8.31
N SER A 522 -33.32 29.12 -8.70
CA SER A 522 -32.42 28.25 -7.94
C SER A 522 -32.11 28.75 -6.53
N LEU A 523 -32.15 30.08 -6.31
CA LEU A 523 -31.92 30.73 -5.02
C LEU A 523 -33.20 30.87 -4.19
N LEU A 524 -34.39 30.99 -4.81
CA LEU A 524 -35.67 31.05 -4.08
C LEU A 524 -35.88 29.81 -3.20
N CYS A 525 -35.49 28.63 -3.69
CA CYS A 525 -35.51 27.36 -2.96
C CYS A 525 -34.37 27.21 -1.92
N THR A 526 -33.82 28.32 -1.41
CA THR A 526 -32.74 28.33 -0.40
C THR A 526 -32.92 29.49 0.58
N ASP A 527 -32.23 29.43 1.72
CA ASP A 527 -32.19 30.52 2.73
C ASP A 527 -31.54 31.82 2.20
N HIS A 528 -31.05 31.82 0.95
CA HIS A 528 -30.29 32.90 0.33
C HIS A 528 -31.04 33.64 -0.78
N LYS A 529 -32.38 33.53 -0.82
CA LYS A 529 -33.26 34.17 -1.82
C LYS A 529 -33.07 35.69 -1.98
N GLU A 530 -32.62 36.39 -0.94
CA GLU A 530 -32.29 37.82 -0.99
C GLU A 530 -31.30 38.18 -2.10
N TYR A 531 -30.30 37.35 -2.38
CA TYR A 531 -29.33 37.59 -3.45
C TYR A 531 -29.97 37.50 -4.85
N GLY A 532 -31.04 36.72 -5.00
CA GLY A 532 -31.85 36.68 -6.23
C GLY A 532 -32.64 37.98 -6.43
N PHE A 533 -33.24 38.51 -5.37
CA PHE A 533 -33.93 39.80 -5.42
C PHE A 533 -32.96 40.96 -5.68
N GLN A 534 -31.79 40.97 -5.03
CA GLN A 534 -30.73 41.96 -5.26
C GLN A 534 -30.20 41.94 -6.70
N LEU A 535 -30.10 40.76 -7.34
CA LEU A 535 -29.76 40.66 -8.76
C LEU A 535 -30.80 41.37 -9.63
N LEU A 536 -32.09 41.05 -9.45
CA LEU A 536 -33.17 41.64 -10.24
C LEU A 536 -33.31 43.15 -9.98
N GLU A 537 -33.13 43.59 -8.73
CA GLU A 537 -33.11 45.00 -8.37
C GLU A 537 -31.93 45.73 -9.03
N SER A 538 -30.73 45.13 -9.08
CA SER A 538 -29.59 45.71 -9.79
C SER A 538 -29.82 45.83 -11.30
N ILE A 539 -30.55 44.87 -11.90
CA ILE A 539 -30.93 44.91 -13.32
C ILE A 539 -31.99 46.00 -13.56
N TYR A 540 -32.99 46.13 -12.68
CA TYR A 540 -34.01 47.18 -12.75
C TYR A 540 -33.41 48.59 -12.58
N GLN A 541 -32.42 48.75 -11.68
CA GLN A 541 -31.67 50.00 -11.51
C GLN A 541 -30.81 50.38 -12.73
N CYS A 542 -30.43 49.42 -13.58
CA CYS A 542 -29.81 49.72 -14.89
C CYS A 542 -30.81 50.24 -15.94
N GLY A 543 -32.12 50.20 -15.66
CA GLY A 543 -33.19 50.76 -16.50
C GLY A 543 -34.29 49.74 -16.80
N GLU A 544 -35.55 50.20 -16.90
CA GLU A 544 -36.70 49.30 -17.03
C GLU A 544 -36.61 48.35 -18.24
N ALA A 545 -36.11 48.85 -19.37
CA ALA A 545 -35.92 48.08 -20.59
C ALA A 545 -34.86 46.97 -20.46
N ALA A 546 -33.95 47.04 -19.48
CA ALA A 546 -32.98 45.98 -19.22
C ALA A 546 -33.63 44.77 -18.55
N LEU A 547 -34.57 44.99 -17.62
CA LEU A 547 -35.35 43.91 -17.01
C LEU A 547 -36.28 43.26 -18.06
N GLU A 548 -36.92 44.07 -18.89
CA GLU A 548 -37.75 43.62 -20.01
C GLU A 548 -36.96 42.77 -21.02
N GLN A 549 -35.77 43.23 -21.44
CA GLN A 549 -34.88 42.45 -22.29
C GLN A 549 -34.36 41.17 -21.62
N VAL A 550 -34.12 41.16 -20.31
CA VAL A 550 -33.72 39.94 -19.60
C VAL A 550 -34.84 38.90 -19.62
N ILE A 551 -36.09 39.29 -19.34
CA ILE A 551 -37.24 38.36 -19.32
C ILE A 551 -37.59 37.88 -20.73
N LEU A 552 -37.53 38.75 -21.75
CA LEU A 552 -37.83 38.37 -23.15
C LEU A 552 -36.75 37.50 -23.81
N ASN A 553 -35.50 37.57 -23.35
CA ASN A 553 -34.39 36.75 -23.88
C ASN A 553 -34.10 35.50 -23.03
N ASP A 554 -34.84 35.24 -21.96
CA ASP A 554 -34.65 34.04 -21.12
C ASP A 554 -35.33 32.82 -21.75
N VAL A 555 -34.60 32.13 -22.63
CA VAL A 555 -35.08 30.93 -23.36
C VAL A 555 -35.22 29.70 -22.43
N VAL A 556 -34.83 29.78 -21.15
CA VAL A 556 -34.70 28.63 -20.24
C VAL A 556 -35.64 28.71 -19.03
N CYS A 557 -35.91 29.91 -18.52
CA CYS A 557 -36.93 30.15 -17.49
C CYS A 557 -38.29 30.38 -18.13
N THR A 558 -39.27 29.54 -17.82
CA THR A 558 -40.62 29.63 -18.41
C THR A 558 -41.40 30.83 -17.85
N PRO A 559 -42.50 31.26 -18.51
CA PRO A 559 -43.37 32.33 -18.01
C PRO A 559 -43.89 32.05 -16.59
N GLU A 560 -44.22 30.79 -16.28
CA GLU A 560 -44.69 30.36 -14.96
C GLU A 560 -43.60 30.52 -13.90
N GLY A 561 -42.34 30.21 -14.24
CA GLY A 561 -41.19 30.45 -13.37
C GLY A 561 -40.95 31.93 -13.09
N TRP A 562 -41.19 32.81 -14.07
CA TRP A 562 -41.16 34.27 -13.84
C TRP A 562 -42.34 34.77 -12.99
N VAL A 563 -43.51 34.11 -13.05
CA VAL A 563 -44.63 34.38 -12.13
C VAL A 563 -44.29 33.93 -10.70
N GLU A 564 -43.68 32.76 -10.52
CA GLU A 564 -43.18 32.28 -9.22
C GLU A 564 -42.16 33.26 -8.61
N ILE A 565 -41.18 33.72 -9.40
CA ILE A 565 -40.25 34.80 -9.01
C ILE A 565 -41.03 36.04 -8.55
N ALA A 566 -42.03 36.47 -9.32
CA ALA A 566 -42.80 37.66 -8.97
C ALA A 566 -43.62 37.48 -7.69
N GLU A 567 -44.10 36.28 -7.36
CA GLU A 567 -44.88 36.03 -6.15
C GLU A 567 -44.02 35.96 -4.89
N GLU A 568 -42.83 35.37 -4.96
CA GLU A 568 -41.82 35.51 -3.90
C GLU A 568 -41.36 36.97 -3.77
N CYS A 569 -41.12 37.71 -4.86
CA CYS A 569 -40.82 39.15 -4.78
C CYS A 569 -41.92 39.92 -4.03
N SER A 570 -43.20 39.65 -4.30
CA SER A 570 -44.33 40.26 -3.56
C SER A 570 -44.31 39.93 -2.07
N SER A 571 -44.03 38.66 -1.74
CA SER A 571 -44.03 38.14 -0.37
C SER A 571 -42.87 38.66 0.47
N ASN A 572 -41.75 39.03 -0.15
CA ASN A 572 -40.55 39.53 0.52
C ASN A 572 -40.37 41.06 0.38
N ASN A 573 -41.47 41.81 0.21
CA ASN A 573 -41.56 43.29 0.12
C ASN A 573 -41.08 43.95 -1.20
N TYR A 574 -40.56 43.20 -2.18
CA TYR A 574 -40.15 43.71 -3.50
C TYR A 574 -41.35 43.94 -4.44
N ARG A 575 -42.35 44.70 -3.98
CA ARG A 575 -43.67 44.83 -4.60
C ARG A 575 -43.66 45.49 -5.99
N GLN A 576 -42.88 46.56 -6.16
CA GLN A 576 -42.74 47.26 -7.45
C GLN A 576 -42.12 46.34 -8.53
N LEU A 577 -41.14 45.53 -8.12
CA LEU A 577 -40.44 44.59 -8.98
C LEU A 577 -41.34 43.38 -9.32
N SER A 578 -42.13 42.91 -8.36
CA SER A 578 -43.21 41.91 -8.56
C SER A 578 -44.23 42.38 -9.61
N GLU A 579 -44.79 43.58 -9.45
CA GLU A 579 -45.79 44.16 -10.37
C GLU A 579 -45.22 44.36 -11.78
N LYS A 580 -43.96 44.83 -11.89
CA LYS A 580 -43.28 45.01 -13.18
C LYS A 580 -43.01 43.67 -13.89
N ILE A 581 -42.53 42.64 -13.18
CA ILE A 581 -42.32 41.30 -13.77
C ILE A 581 -43.66 40.73 -14.28
N LYS A 582 -44.72 40.77 -13.47
CA LYS A 582 -46.05 40.29 -13.92
C LYS A 582 -46.55 41.06 -15.14
N SER A 583 -46.40 42.38 -15.18
CA SER A 583 -46.75 43.20 -16.34
C SER A 583 -45.97 42.84 -17.61
N ILE A 584 -44.70 42.42 -17.50
CA ILE A 584 -43.87 42.02 -18.65
C ILE A 584 -44.28 40.61 -19.11
N VAL A 585 -44.46 39.65 -18.20
CA VAL A 585 -44.85 38.27 -18.54
C VAL A 585 -46.24 38.22 -19.19
N VAL A 586 -47.22 38.97 -18.68
CA VAL A 586 -48.58 39.07 -19.27
C VAL A 586 -48.56 39.77 -20.64
N SER A 587 -47.51 40.51 -21.00
CA SER A 587 -47.35 41.11 -22.33
C SER A 587 -46.75 40.17 -23.39
N GLN A 588 -46.40 38.93 -23.02
CA GLN A 588 -45.91 37.92 -23.97
C GLN A 588 -47.07 37.20 -24.67
N ASP A 589 -47.03 37.14 -26.01
CA ASP A 589 -48.06 36.48 -26.84
C ASP A 589 -48.24 35.01 -26.44
N GLY A 590 -49.40 34.70 -25.81
CA GLY A 590 -49.79 33.36 -25.38
C GLY A 590 -50.10 33.22 -23.89
N VAL A 591 -49.66 34.17 -23.04
CA VAL A 591 -49.94 34.14 -21.59
C VAL A 591 -51.34 34.68 -21.30
N VAL A 592 -52.31 33.79 -21.09
CA VAL A 592 -53.69 34.16 -20.70
C VAL A 592 -53.83 34.14 -19.18
N GLU A 593 -54.17 35.28 -18.56
CA GLU A 593 -54.67 35.30 -17.18
C GLU A 593 -56.05 34.60 -17.12
N ILE A 594 -56.06 33.32 -16.74
CA ILE A 594 -57.28 32.63 -16.35
C ILE A 594 -57.70 33.15 -14.97
N SER A 595 -58.57 34.16 -14.96
CA SER A 595 -59.10 34.72 -13.70
C SER A 595 -59.98 33.69 -12.99
N SER A 596 -59.44 33.09 -11.92
CA SER A 596 -59.99 31.98 -11.14
C SER A 596 -61.19 32.35 -10.25
N LYS A 597 -62.16 33.08 -10.82
CA LYS A 597 -63.39 33.53 -10.13
C LYS A 597 -64.67 33.32 -10.92
N ASP A 598 -64.63 33.36 -12.26
CA ASP A 598 -65.85 33.28 -13.10
C ASP A 598 -65.93 32.04 -14.02
N GLU A 599 -64.80 31.36 -14.33
CA GLU A 599 -64.81 30.18 -15.23
C GLU A 599 -65.06 28.85 -14.48
N ASP A 600 -64.51 28.65 -13.29
CA ASP A 600 -64.72 27.42 -12.49
C ASP A 600 -66.21 27.15 -12.19
N ALA A 601 -67.00 28.22 -12.07
CA ALA A 601 -68.44 28.16 -11.88
C ALA A 601 -69.19 27.58 -13.10
N LYS A 602 -68.72 27.86 -14.32
CA LYS A 602 -69.33 27.34 -15.57
C LYS A 602 -68.89 25.92 -15.88
N ILE A 603 -67.62 25.59 -15.63
CA ILE A 603 -67.08 24.25 -15.91
C ILE A 603 -67.84 23.20 -15.08
N MET A 604 -68.19 23.52 -13.84
CA MET A 604 -69.05 22.68 -12.98
C MET A 604 -70.48 22.49 -13.54
N GLU A 605 -71.05 23.46 -14.26
CA GLU A 605 -72.40 23.40 -14.82
C GLU A 605 -72.48 22.62 -16.15
N HIS A 606 -71.35 22.20 -16.72
CA HIS A 606 -71.29 21.40 -17.96
C HIS A 606 -70.81 19.96 -17.76
N VAL A 607 -70.69 19.50 -16.51
CA VAL A 607 -70.36 18.10 -16.14
C VAL A 607 -71.57 17.36 -15.55
N TYR A 608 -72.70 18.04 -15.34
CA TYR A 608 -73.89 17.51 -14.63
C TYR A 608 -75.24 17.70 -15.36
N MET A 609 -75.23 17.77 -16.70
CA MET A 609 -76.42 17.84 -17.57
C MET A 609 -76.35 16.81 -18.70
#